data_AF-A0A2N6ASM5-F1
#
_entry.id   AF-A0A2N6ASM5-F1
#
_cell.length_a   1.000
_cell.length_b   1.000
_cell.length_c   1.000
_cell.angle_alpha   90.00
_cell.angle_beta   90.00
_cell.angle_gamma   90.00
#
_symmetry.space_group_name_H-M   'P 1'
#
loop_
_entity.id
_entity.type
_entity.pdbx_description
1 polymer ?
#
loop_
_entity_poly.entity_id
_entity_poly.type
_entity_poly.pdbx_seq_one_letter_code
_entity_poly.pdbx_strand_id
1 'polypeptide(L)'
;ESISVTNQSVQLPVIRPLIASDKVDIMEIAQRIGTFETSILPFEDCCTVFLPKKPLTKPKLSRMLESEKHIESEELIEKAVSEKTIREITVN
;
A
#
# COMPACT_ATOMS: atom_id res chain seq x y z
N GLU A 1 -1.93 11.22 10.64
CA GLU A 1 -0.53 11.66 10.45
C GLU A 1 0.25 10.75 9.52
N SER A 2 0.24 9.42 9.70
CA SER A 2 0.94 8.51 8.78
C SER A 2 0.55 8.68 7.32
N ILE A 3 -0.75 8.83 7.03
CA ILE A 3 -1.26 9.11 5.67
C ILE A 3 -0.63 10.39 5.10
N SER A 4 -0.52 11.45 5.89
CA SER A 4 0.02 12.74 5.43
C SER A 4 1.51 12.64 5.12
N VAL A 5 2.26 11.87 5.92
CA VAL A 5 3.70 11.65 5.71
C VAL A 5 3.95 10.79 4.47
N THR A 6 3.21 9.69 4.29
CA THR A 6 3.37 8.86 3.08
C THR A 6 2.92 9.59 1.82
N ASN A 7 1.92 10.48 1.91
CA ASN A 7 1.49 11.28 0.76
C ASN A 7 2.51 12.32 0.29
N GLN A 8 3.61 12.54 1.03
CA GLN A 8 4.70 13.41 0.57
C GLN A 8 5.52 12.80 -0.57
N SER A 9 5.44 11.48 -0.78
CA SER A 9 6.18 10.80 -1.86
C SER A 9 5.56 11.00 -3.25
N VAL A 10 4.38 11.62 -3.35
CA VAL A 10 3.65 11.78 -4.61
C VAL A 10 3.15 13.21 -4.78
N GLN A 11 3.16 13.69 -6.01
CA GLN A 11 2.59 14.99 -6.39
C GLN A 11 1.13 14.87 -6.88
N LEU A 12 0.74 13.68 -7.35
CA LEU A 12 -0.60 13.44 -7.84
C LEU A 12 -1.60 13.22 -6.68
N PRO A 13 -2.87 13.63 -6.83
CA PRO A 13 -3.90 13.34 -5.84
C PRO A 13 -4.11 11.84 -5.62
N VAL A 14 -4.11 11.41 -4.36
CA VAL A 14 -4.42 10.02 -3.97
C VAL A 14 -5.87 9.92 -3.50
N ILE A 15 -6.73 9.35 -4.33
CA ILE A 15 -8.13 9.11 -4.00
C ILE A 15 -8.24 7.91 -3.05
N ARG A 16 -8.97 8.08 -1.94
CA ARG A 16 -9.15 7.04 -0.92
C ARG A 16 -10.65 6.80 -0.70
N PRO A 17 -11.33 6.04 -1.59
CA PRO A 17 -12.79 5.89 -1.56
C PRO A 17 -13.33 5.33 -0.24
N LEU A 18 -12.52 4.54 0.47
CA LEU A 18 -12.90 3.85 1.70
C LEU A 18 -12.48 4.59 2.98
N ILE A 19 -11.95 5.83 2.88
CA ILE A 19 -11.31 6.54 4.01
C ILE A 19 -12.24 6.77 5.22
N ALA A 20 -13.54 6.79 4.99
CA ALA A 20 -14.57 7.03 5.99
C ALA A 20 -15.58 5.86 6.12
N SER A 21 -15.29 4.71 5.51
CA SER A 21 -16.15 3.53 5.56
C SER A 21 -15.79 2.65 6.75
N ASP A 22 -16.79 2.05 7.40
CA ASP A 22 -16.53 1.01 8.38
C ASP A 22 -16.07 -0.28 7.69
N LYS A 23 -15.35 -1.12 8.44
CA LYS A 23 -14.89 -2.42 7.94
C LYS A 23 -16.07 -3.31 7.53
N VAL A 24 -17.18 -3.28 8.26
CA VAL A 24 -18.36 -4.09 7.95
C VAL A 24 -18.93 -3.70 6.59
N ASP A 25 -19.08 -2.40 6.31
CA ASP A 25 -19.58 -1.90 5.03
C ASP A 25 -18.68 -2.31 3.86
N ILE A 26 -17.35 -2.24 4.06
CA ILE A 26 -16.36 -2.65 3.05
C ILE A 26 -16.51 -4.15 2.75
N MET A 27 -16.70 -4.97 3.78
CA MET A 27 -16.88 -6.42 3.63
C MET A 27 -18.19 -6.76 2.90
N GLU A 28 -19.29 -6.07 3.19
CA GLU A 28 -20.57 -6.24 2.48
C GLU A 28 -20.44 -5.89 0.99
N ILE A 29 -19.74 -4.80 0.67
CA ILE A 29 -19.45 -4.44 -0.73
C ILE A 29 -18.62 -5.54 -1.40
N ALA A 30 -17.57 -6.03 -0.74
CA ALA A 30 -16.71 -7.09 -1.27
C ALA A 30 -17.48 -8.40 -1.54
N GLN A 31 -18.43 -8.76 -0.68
CA GLN A 31 -19.31 -9.92 -0.91
C GLN A 31 -20.25 -9.67 -2.10
N ARG A 32 -20.85 -8.48 -2.17
CA ARG A 32 -21.76 -8.11 -3.26
C ARG A 32 -21.09 -8.11 -4.63
N ILE A 33 -19.82 -7.73 -4.72
CA ILE A 33 -19.04 -7.75 -5.97
C ILE A 33 -18.27 -9.06 -6.19
N GLY A 34 -18.41 -10.04 -5.29
CA GLY A 34 -17.81 -11.36 -5.41
C GLY A 34 -16.29 -11.42 -5.18
N THR A 35 -15.68 -10.43 -4.52
CA THR A 35 -14.22 -10.40 -4.27
C THR A 35 -13.83 -10.88 -2.88
N PHE A 36 -14.79 -11.04 -1.97
CA PHE A 36 -14.52 -11.37 -0.56
C PHE A 36 -13.73 -12.68 -0.41
N GLU A 37 -14.21 -13.78 -1.00
CA GLU A 37 -13.59 -15.10 -0.88
C GLU A 37 -12.14 -15.14 -1.39
N THR A 38 -11.86 -14.47 -2.50
CA THR A 38 -10.49 -14.37 -3.03
C THR A 38 -9.58 -13.54 -2.14
N SER A 39 -10.11 -12.49 -1.52
CA SER A 39 -9.34 -11.53 -0.72
C SER A 39 -8.92 -12.08 0.66
N ILE A 40 -9.54 -13.18 1.13
CA ILE A 40 -9.25 -13.80 2.43
C ILE A 40 -8.42 -15.10 2.32
N LEU A 41 -7.94 -15.44 1.12
CA LEU A 41 -7.12 -16.62 0.91
C LEU A 41 -5.82 -16.54 1.76
N PRO A 42 -5.37 -17.66 2.36
CA PRO A 42 -4.22 -17.66 3.25
C PRO A 42 -2.93 -17.54 2.45
N PHE A 43 -2.46 -16.31 2.26
CA PHE A 43 -1.16 -16.00 1.68
C PHE A 43 -0.21 -15.48 2.76
N GLU A 44 1.08 -15.78 2.62
CA GLU A 44 2.11 -15.10 3.39
C GLU A 44 2.17 -13.64 2.94
N ASP A 45 1.44 -12.78 3.65
CA ASP A 45 1.51 -11.35 3.42
C ASP A 45 2.92 -10.88 3.76
N CYS A 46 3.60 -10.27 2.78
CA CYS A 46 4.90 -9.63 2.96
C CYS A 46 4.92 -8.68 4.17
N CYS A 47 3.76 -8.13 4.54
CA CYS A 47 3.58 -7.33 5.74
C CYS A 47 4.03 -8.07 7.01
N THR A 48 3.79 -9.37 7.17
CA THR A 48 4.19 -10.12 8.37
C THR A 48 5.71 -10.26 8.50
N VAL A 49 6.42 -10.38 7.38
CA VAL A 49 7.89 -10.51 7.33
C VAL A 49 8.57 -9.18 7.66
N PHE A 50 8.02 -8.06 7.20
CA PHE A 50 8.63 -6.73 7.34
C PHE A 50 7.99 -5.85 8.43
N LEU A 51 7.00 -6.36 9.19
CA LEU A 51 6.34 -5.57 10.23
C LEU A 51 7.33 -5.28 11.38
N PRO A 52 7.58 -4.00 11.71
CA PRO A 52 8.33 -3.68 12.91
C PRO A 52 7.51 -4.07 14.14
N LYS A 53 8.17 -4.61 15.18
CA LYS A 53 7.50 -5.01 16.45
C LYS A 53 6.70 -3.88 17.12
N LYS A 54 7.05 -2.62 16.86
CA LYS A 54 6.41 -1.42 17.43
C LYS A 54 6.24 -0.35 16.34
N PRO A 55 5.14 -0.37 15.58
CA PRO A 55 4.89 0.63 14.54
C PRO A 55 4.61 2.01 15.14
N LEU A 56 5.13 3.05 14.49
CA LEU A 56 4.89 4.44 14.89
C LEU A 56 3.55 4.93 14.33
N THR A 57 2.65 5.39 15.20
CA THR A 57 1.33 5.92 14.81
C THR A 57 1.35 7.39 14.40
N LYS A 58 2.42 8.11 14.77
CA LYS A 58 2.63 9.54 14.51
C LYS A 58 4.04 9.79 13.95
N PRO A 59 4.32 9.37 12.71
CA PRO A 59 5.65 9.56 12.11
C PRO A 59 5.91 11.05 11.85
N LYS A 60 7.19 11.44 11.92
CA LYS A 60 7.65 12.79 11.56
C LYS A 60 8.34 12.74 10.20
N LEU A 61 7.92 13.59 9.26
CA LEU A 61 8.49 13.63 7.91
C LEU A 61 10.01 13.75 7.90
N SER A 62 10.57 14.64 8.71
CA SER A 62 12.03 14.83 8.80
C SER A 62 12.80 13.57 9.19
N ARG A 63 12.22 12.71 10.02
CA ARG A 63 12.84 11.42 10.39
C ARG A 63 12.76 10.40 9.26
N MET A 64 11.70 10.43 8.46
CA MET A 64 11.56 9.54 7.30
C MET A 64 12.58 9.92 6.23
N LEU A 65 12.67 11.21 5.88
CA LEU A 65 13.65 11.71 4.91
C LEU A 65 15.10 11.44 5.34
N GLU A 66 15.40 11.50 6.65
CA GLU A 66 16.73 11.10 7.13
C GLU A 66 16.97 9.60 7.00
N SER A 67 15.96 8.78 7.31
CA SER A 67 16.07 7.32 7.21
C SER A 67 16.23 6.85 5.76
N GLU A 68 15.56 7.52 4.82
CA GLU A 68 15.61 7.22 3.38
C GLU A 68 17.02 7.39 2.80
N LYS A 69 17.85 8.29 3.34
CA LYS A 69 19.26 8.47 2.90
C LYS A 69 20.13 7.23 3.11
N HIS A 70 19.70 6.30 3.95
CA HIS A 70 20.42 5.05 4.19
C HIS A 70 20.04 3.94 3.20
N ILE A 71 19.16 4.24 2.25
CA ILE A 71 18.65 3.31 1.25
C ILE A 71 18.93 3.91 -0.13
N GLU A 72 19.54 3.15 -1.03
CA GLU A 72 19.70 3.51 -2.44
C GLU A 72 18.35 3.35 -3.17
N SER A 73 17.39 4.21 -2.81
CA SER A 73 15.97 4.03 -3.13
C SER A 73 15.69 4.17 -4.63
N GLU A 74 16.40 5.07 -5.30
CA GLU A 74 16.26 5.41 -6.70
C GLU A 74 16.59 4.21 -7.60
N GLU A 75 17.71 3.54 -7.34
CA GLU A 75 18.12 2.34 -8.10
C GLU A 75 17.14 1.18 -7.89
N LEU A 76 16.68 0.98 -6.65
CA LEU A 76 15.69 -0.05 -6.33
C LEU A 76 14.35 0.20 -7.03
N ILE A 77 13.89 1.45 -7.06
CA ILE A 77 12.66 1.85 -7.73
C ILE A 77 12.79 1.66 -9.25
N GLU A 78 13.90 2.12 -9.86
CA GLU A 78 14.13 1.97 -11.29
C GLU A 78 14.14 0.50 -11.69
N LYS A 79 14.88 -0.33 -10.95
CA LYS A 79 14.91 -1.78 -11.17
C LYS A 79 13.51 -2.39 -11.10
N ALA A 80 12.76 -2.12 -10.03
CA ALA A 80 11.41 -2.64 -9.84
C ALA A 80 10.44 -2.24 -10.97
N VAL A 81 10.55 -1.00 -11.47
CA VAL A 81 9.72 -0.52 -12.59
C VAL A 81 10.15 -1.15 -13.91
N SER A 82 11.44 -1.36 -14.13
CA SER A 82 11.97 -1.95 -15.37
C SER A 82 11.63 -3.44 -15.53
N GLU A 83 11.61 -4.19 -14.42
CA GLU A 83 11.36 -5.63 -14.39
C GLU A 83 9.86 -5.98 -14.32
N LYS A 84 8.96 -4.98 -14.38
CA LYS A 84 7.52 -5.20 -14.29
C LYS A 84 6.98 -6.01 -15.47
N THR A 85 5.98 -6.86 -15.19
CA THR A 85 5.25 -7.59 -16.24
C THR A 85 3.92 -6.88 -16.52
N ILE A 86 3.63 -6.59 -17.80
CA ILE A 86 2.35 -6.03 -18.25
C ILE A 86 1.51 -7.16 -18.85
N ARG A 87 0.24 -7.25 -18.43
CA ARG A 87 -0.73 -8.23 -18.96
C ARG A 87 -1.98 -7.50 -19.41
N GLU A 88 -2.43 -7.79 -20.64
CA GLU A 88 -3.72 -7.34 -21.14
C GLU A 88 -4.80 -8.38 -20.78
N ILE A 89 -5.86 -7.94 -20.12
CA ILE A 89 -7.00 -8.77 -19.76
C ILE A 89 -8.18 -8.30 -20.61
N THR A 90 -8.70 -9.17 -21.46
CA THR A 90 -9.92 -8.91 -22.23
C THR A 90 -11.08 -9.61 -21.55
N VAL A 91 -12.16 -8.87 -21.29
CA VAL A 91 -13.41 -9.43 -20.75
C VAL A 91 -14.31 -9.72 -21.94
N ASN A 92 -14.71 -10.98 -22.12
CA ASN A 92 -15.70 -11.40 -23.13
C ASN A 92 -17.11 -10.91 -22.76
#